data_AF-A0A1F8LIT7-F1
#
_entry.id   AF-A0A1F8LIT7-F1
#
_cell.length_a   1.000
_cell.length_b   1.000
_cell.length_c   1.000
_cell.angle_alpha   90.00
_cell.angle_beta   90.00
_cell.angle_gamma   90.00
#
_symmetry.space_group_name_H-M   'P 1'
#
loop_
_entity.id
_entity.type
_entity.pdbx_description
1 polymer ?
#
loop_
_entity_poly.entity_id
_entity_poly.type
_entity_poly.pdbx_seq_one_letter_code
_entity_poly.pdbx_strand_id
1 'polypeptide(L)'
;MSARASGRRRVGPILKPVGDIRPLVGYGMALQAMASQLGIHNVFDDNGYKDMLLLTMFGLTKLGREGDDAVDARGRRYETKTVARVSSKGERKASLSITTEHTMTLANIARYRSSFLWIIAVFDQAQPEAVWEISPALLEPYFSEWELKLREQDAGGRPVRDHLNNPKIPLKFIAEHGTRVWPPEEAD
;
A
#
# COMPACT_ATOMS: atom_id res chain seq x y z
N MET A 1 1.81 33.98 -62.55
CA MET A 1 1.52 33.78 -61.11
C MET A 1 0.54 32.62 -60.97
N SER A 2 0.98 31.47 -60.49
CA SER A 2 0.07 30.37 -60.11
C SER A 2 0.58 29.77 -58.81
N ALA A 3 -0.08 30.11 -57.71
CA ALA A 3 0.20 29.57 -56.40
C ALA A 3 -0.40 28.16 -56.32
N ARG A 4 0.45 27.13 -56.35
CA ARG A 4 0.04 25.78 -55.95
C ARG A 4 -0.18 25.77 -54.44
N ALA A 5 -1.45 25.82 -54.04
CA ALA A 5 -1.85 25.50 -52.68
C ALA A 5 -1.47 24.04 -52.40
N SER A 6 -0.39 23.85 -51.64
CA SER A 6 0.01 22.58 -51.06
C SER A 6 -1.00 22.19 -49.98
N GLY A 7 -2.08 21.52 -50.39
CA GLY A 7 -3.06 20.96 -49.48
C GLY A 7 -2.44 19.80 -48.70
N ARG A 8 -2.03 20.05 -47.45
CA ARG A 8 -1.72 18.97 -46.50
C ARG A 8 -2.99 18.15 -46.30
N ARG A 9 -3.06 16.96 -46.89
CA ARG A 9 -4.09 15.95 -46.60
C ARG A 9 -4.01 15.64 -45.11
N ARG A 10 -5.04 16.05 -44.34
CA ARG A 10 -5.21 15.57 -42.97
C ARG A 10 -5.49 14.07 -43.04
N VAL A 11 -4.48 13.26 -42.72
CA VAL A 11 -4.66 11.83 -42.51
C VAL A 11 -5.49 11.70 -41.23
N GLY A 12 -6.66 11.09 -41.33
CA GLY A 12 -7.53 10.84 -40.16
C GLY A 12 -6.83 9.93 -39.15
N PRO A 13 -7.41 9.77 -37.94
CA PRO A 13 -6.85 8.86 -36.94
C PRO A 13 -6.76 7.44 -37.49
N ILE A 14 -5.58 6.81 -37.31
CA ILE A 14 -5.31 5.44 -37.73
C ILE A 14 -6.10 4.44 -36.86
N LEU A 15 -6.25 4.75 -35.58
CA LEU A 15 -7.02 3.94 -34.64
C LEU A 15 -8.50 4.29 -34.71
N LYS A 16 -9.34 3.25 -34.80
CA LYS A 16 -10.79 3.35 -34.70
C LYS A 16 -11.24 2.51 -33.49
N PRO A 17 -11.98 3.08 -32.53
CA PRO A 17 -12.55 2.31 -31.44
C PRO A 17 -13.46 1.22 -32.00
N VAL A 18 -13.25 -0.02 -31.57
CA VAL A 18 -14.06 -1.19 -31.98
C VAL A 18 -14.89 -1.78 -30.83
N GLY A 19 -14.53 -1.46 -29.58
CA GLY A 19 -15.23 -1.93 -28.38
C GLY A 19 -16.02 -0.82 -27.71
N ASP A 20 -17.11 -1.20 -27.02
CA ASP A 20 -17.86 -0.30 -26.16
C ASP A 20 -17.31 -0.33 -24.73
N ILE A 21 -16.65 0.76 -24.32
CA ILE A 21 -16.07 0.90 -22.99
C ILE A 21 -17.04 1.47 -21.96
N ARG A 22 -18.24 1.92 -22.36
CA ARG A 22 -19.18 2.62 -21.46
C ARG A 22 -19.54 1.80 -20.21
N PRO A 23 -19.78 0.48 -20.30
CA PRO A 23 -20.02 -0.33 -19.09
C PRO A 23 -18.80 -0.36 -18.16
N LEU A 24 -17.60 -0.49 -18.71
CA LEU A 24 -16.34 -0.52 -17.94
C LEU A 24 -16.12 0.81 -17.20
N VAL A 25 -16.37 1.93 -17.89
CA VAL A 25 -16.33 3.26 -17.27
C VAL A 25 -17.38 3.37 -16.16
N GLY A 26 -18.60 2.84 -16.38
CA GLY A 26 -19.65 2.82 -15.37
C GLY A 26 -19.23 2.10 -14.09
N TYR A 27 -18.65 0.90 -14.19
CA TYR A 27 -18.11 0.19 -13.04
C TYR A 27 -16.99 0.97 -12.34
N GLY A 28 -16.10 1.60 -13.13
CA GLY A 28 -15.01 2.37 -12.57
C GLY A 28 -15.47 3.62 -11.82
N MET A 29 -16.48 4.32 -12.34
CA MET A 29 -17.09 5.47 -11.67
C MET A 29 -17.81 5.07 -10.38
N ALA A 30 -18.50 3.93 -10.36
CA ALA A 30 -19.15 3.43 -9.16
C ALA A 30 -18.12 3.10 -8.06
N LEU A 31 -17.03 2.42 -8.40
CA LEU A 31 -15.92 2.15 -7.47
C LEU A 31 -15.29 3.44 -6.95
N GLN A 32 -15.01 4.40 -7.84
CA GLN A 32 -14.44 5.69 -7.43
C GLN A 32 -15.37 6.46 -6.52
N ALA A 33 -16.69 6.43 -6.75
CA ALA A 33 -17.66 7.11 -5.88
C ALA A 33 -17.63 6.56 -4.44
N MET A 34 -17.54 5.24 -4.29
CA MET A 34 -17.38 4.59 -2.97
C MET A 34 -16.04 4.97 -2.32
N ALA A 35 -14.94 4.94 -3.08
CA ALA A 35 -13.62 5.29 -2.59
C ALA A 35 -13.54 6.78 -2.14
N SER A 36 -14.17 7.68 -2.88
CA SER A 36 -14.21 9.11 -2.56
C SER A 36 -14.89 9.40 -1.21
N GLN A 37 -15.89 8.60 -0.81
CA GLN A 37 -16.52 8.72 0.51
C GLN A 37 -15.54 8.42 1.67
N LEU A 38 -14.48 7.66 1.39
CA LEU A 38 -13.42 7.32 2.33
C LEU A 38 -12.17 8.21 2.19
N GLY A 39 -12.25 9.29 1.41
CA GLY A 39 -11.13 10.20 1.17
C GLY A 39 -10.06 9.64 0.21
N ILE A 40 -10.37 8.61 -0.58
CA ILE A 40 -9.44 8.03 -1.55
C ILE A 40 -9.59 8.75 -2.90
N HIS A 41 -8.56 9.50 -3.28
CA HIS A 41 -8.56 10.32 -4.51
C HIS A 41 -8.64 9.49 -5.80
N ASN A 42 -7.95 8.36 -5.87
CA ASN A 42 -7.97 7.46 -7.03
C ASN A 42 -8.03 6.01 -6.56
N VAL A 43 -9.13 5.30 -6.89
CA VAL A 43 -9.33 3.90 -6.51
C VAL A 43 -8.41 2.95 -7.30
N PHE A 44 -7.92 3.35 -8.47
CA PHE A 44 -7.14 2.48 -9.36
C PHE A 44 -5.62 2.65 -9.24
N ASP A 45 -5.14 3.54 -8.38
CA ASP A 45 -3.72 3.86 -8.22
C ASP A 45 -3.32 3.90 -6.76
N ASP A 46 -2.02 3.81 -6.46
CA ASP A 46 -1.46 3.94 -5.10
C ASP A 46 -2.19 3.09 -4.03
N ASN A 47 -2.53 1.83 -4.37
CA ASN A 47 -3.32 0.91 -3.53
C ASN A 47 -4.77 1.36 -3.19
N GLY A 48 -5.32 2.38 -3.84
CA GLY A 48 -6.63 2.96 -3.50
C GLY A 48 -7.76 1.94 -3.33
N TYR A 49 -7.87 0.95 -4.22
CA TYR A 49 -8.87 -0.12 -4.09
C TYR A 49 -8.64 -0.99 -2.84
N LYS A 50 -7.39 -1.33 -2.53
CA LYS A 50 -7.06 -2.14 -1.35
C LYS A 50 -7.29 -1.37 -0.07
N ASP A 51 -6.93 -0.08 -0.05
CA ASP A 51 -7.22 0.81 1.07
C ASP A 51 -8.73 0.91 1.29
N MET A 52 -9.52 1.10 0.23
CA MET A 52 -10.99 1.14 0.31
C MET A 52 -11.52 -0.12 1.01
N LEU A 53 -11.01 -1.30 0.66
CA LEU A 53 -11.42 -2.56 1.29
C LEU A 53 -11.05 -2.60 2.78
N LEU A 54 -9.82 -2.24 3.15
CA LEU A 54 -9.38 -2.26 4.55
C LEU A 54 -10.12 -1.23 5.42
N LEU A 55 -10.26 0.00 4.92
CA LEU A 55 -10.98 1.06 5.61
C LEU A 55 -12.45 0.68 5.83
N THR A 56 -13.08 0.08 4.83
CA THR A 56 -14.46 -0.43 4.94
C THR A 56 -14.55 -1.59 5.93
N MET A 57 -13.64 -2.56 5.84
CA MET A 57 -13.66 -3.77 6.67
C MET A 57 -13.54 -3.46 8.17
N PHE A 58 -12.74 -2.45 8.53
CA PHE A 58 -12.44 -2.13 9.93
C PHE A 58 -13.04 -0.80 10.42
N GLY A 59 -13.88 -0.15 9.60
CA GLY A 59 -14.51 1.13 9.97
C GLY A 59 -13.49 2.25 10.23
N LEU A 60 -12.46 2.33 9.40
CA LEU A 60 -11.37 3.29 9.54
C LEU A 60 -11.54 4.48 8.59
N THR A 61 -10.97 5.61 8.98
CA THR A 61 -10.86 6.82 8.17
C THR A 61 -9.41 7.02 7.73
N LYS A 62 -9.19 7.29 6.44
CA LYS A 62 -7.86 7.55 5.89
C LYS A 62 -7.27 8.84 6.47
N LEU A 63 -6.01 8.79 6.88
CA LEU A 63 -5.23 9.97 7.25
C LEU A 63 -4.45 10.49 6.02
N GLY A 64 -3.98 11.74 6.11
CA GLY A 64 -3.18 12.36 5.04
C GLY A 64 -1.84 11.66 4.82
N ARG A 65 -1.06 12.15 3.84
CA ARG A 65 0.23 11.54 3.45
C ARG A 65 1.33 11.62 4.52
N GLU A 66 1.15 12.41 5.58
CA GLU A 66 2.12 12.56 6.66
C GLU A 66 1.60 11.88 7.95
N GLY A 67 2.17 10.72 8.29
CA GLY A 67 1.87 10.03 9.55
C GLY A 67 1.47 8.56 9.38
N ASP A 68 0.76 8.02 10.37
CA ASP A 68 0.08 6.73 10.27
C ASP A 68 -1.03 6.79 9.20
N ASP A 69 -1.39 5.65 8.62
CA ASP A 69 -2.25 5.59 7.44
C ASP A 69 -3.75 5.83 7.73
N ALA A 70 -4.22 5.42 8.91
CA ALA A 70 -5.65 5.44 9.22
C ALA A 70 -5.95 5.71 10.70
N VAL A 71 -7.18 6.11 11.00
CA VAL A 71 -7.70 6.35 12.34
C VAL A 71 -9.09 5.73 12.50
N ASP A 72 -9.42 5.22 13.69
CA ASP A 72 -10.77 4.75 14.00
C ASP A 72 -11.63 5.82 14.70
N ALA A 73 -12.89 5.50 14.97
CA ALA A 73 -13.83 6.40 15.66
C ALA A 73 -13.43 6.75 17.10
N ARG A 74 -12.45 6.05 17.69
CA ARG A 74 -11.90 6.32 19.04
C ARG A 74 -10.60 7.14 18.99
N GLY A 75 -10.15 7.55 17.81
CA GLY A 75 -8.90 8.29 17.63
C GLY A 75 -7.64 7.41 17.67
N ARG A 76 -7.78 6.08 17.65
CA ARG A 76 -6.63 5.15 17.60
C ARG A 76 -6.07 5.14 16.18
N ARG A 77 -4.75 5.25 16.05
CA ARG A 77 -4.06 5.36 14.75
C ARG A 77 -3.45 4.04 14.32
N TYR A 78 -3.55 3.71 13.04
CA TYR A 78 -3.18 2.42 12.49
C TYR A 78 -2.18 2.61 11.35
N GLU A 79 -1.15 1.77 11.35
CA GLU A 79 -0.29 1.59 10.18
C GLU A 79 -0.88 0.46 9.32
N THR A 80 -0.98 0.66 8.01
CA THR A 80 -1.52 -0.34 7.08
C THR A 80 -0.47 -0.73 6.05
N LYS A 81 -0.26 -2.03 5.84
CA LYS A 81 0.65 -2.52 4.80
C LYS A 81 -0.05 -3.57 3.95
N THR A 82 0.12 -3.46 2.63
CA THR A 82 -0.39 -4.45 1.68
C THR A 82 0.73 -5.24 1.03
N VAL A 83 0.49 -6.53 0.80
CA VAL A 83 1.46 -7.45 0.17
C VAL A 83 0.78 -8.15 -0.99
N ALA A 84 1.36 -8.06 -2.19
CA ALA A 84 0.85 -8.79 -3.36
C ALA A 84 1.36 -10.25 -3.36
N ARG A 85 0.44 -11.21 -3.42
CA ARG A 85 0.71 -12.65 -3.56
C ARG A 85 1.35 -13.00 -4.90
N VAL A 86 1.00 -12.24 -5.94
CA VAL A 86 1.44 -12.47 -7.32
C VAL A 86 2.46 -11.40 -7.71
N SER A 87 3.48 -11.77 -8.48
CA SER A 87 4.48 -10.86 -9.04
C SER A 87 3.93 -10.09 -10.24
N SER A 88 4.65 -9.07 -10.73
CA SER A 88 4.30 -8.38 -11.98
C SER A 88 4.29 -9.29 -13.21
N LYS A 89 4.88 -10.50 -13.10
CA LYS A 89 4.88 -11.52 -14.17
C LYS A 89 3.69 -12.48 -14.09
N GLY A 90 2.79 -12.32 -13.11
CA GLY A 90 1.66 -13.23 -12.91
C GLY A 90 2.00 -14.51 -12.14
N GLU A 91 3.20 -14.62 -11.57
CA GLU A 91 3.65 -15.80 -10.83
C GLU A 91 3.36 -15.66 -9.33
N ARG A 92 2.87 -16.72 -8.67
CA ARG A 92 2.72 -16.74 -7.20
C ARG A 92 4.10 -16.68 -6.55
N LYS A 93 4.25 -15.81 -5.55
CA LYS A 93 5.51 -15.67 -4.80
C LYS A 93 5.66 -16.79 -3.78
N ALA A 94 6.83 -17.43 -3.78
CA ALA A 94 7.19 -18.47 -2.81
C ALA A 94 7.38 -17.92 -1.39
N SER A 95 7.85 -16.68 -1.26
CA SER A 95 7.97 -15.98 0.01
C SER A 95 7.34 -14.59 -0.07
N LEU A 96 6.73 -14.16 1.03
CA LEU A 96 6.12 -12.85 1.16
C LEU A 96 6.82 -12.05 2.25
N SER A 97 6.97 -10.76 2.01
CA SER A 97 7.52 -9.83 2.98
C SER A 97 6.84 -8.49 2.86
N ILE A 98 6.66 -7.85 4.00
CA ILE A 98 6.09 -6.52 4.12
C ILE A 98 7.15 -5.50 3.72
N THR A 99 6.77 -4.61 2.81
CA THR A 99 7.54 -3.39 2.52
C THR A 99 7.23 -2.36 3.60
N THR A 100 8.23 -1.63 4.07
CA THR A 100 8.04 -0.63 5.13
C THR A 100 8.12 0.78 4.58
N GLU A 101 9.29 1.41 4.63
CA GLU A 101 9.59 2.76 4.19
C GLU A 101 10.83 2.76 3.30
N HIS A 102 10.76 3.37 2.12
CA HIS A 102 11.88 3.38 1.16
C HIS A 102 13.09 4.14 1.69
N THR A 103 12.85 5.13 2.53
CA THR A 103 13.84 5.95 3.22
C THR A 103 13.62 5.87 4.73
N MET A 104 13.90 4.71 5.31
CA MET A 104 13.66 4.46 6.74
C MET A 104 14.64 5.24 7.61
N THR A 105 14.12 6.16 8.43
CA THR A 105 14.88 6.95 9.40
C THR A 105 14.47 6.61 10.84
N LEU A 106 15.21 7.14 11.82
CA LEU A 106 14.84 7.03 13.25
C LEU A 106 13.44 7.64 13.54
N ALA A 107 13.05 8.71 12.83
CA ALA A 107 11.74 9.31 12.99
C ALA A 107 10.61 8.38 12.48
N ASN A 108 10.85 7.65 11.40
CA ASN A 108 9.91 6.64 10.91
C ASN A 108 9.74 5.51 11.93
N ILE A 109 10.83 5.00 12.50
CA ILE A 109 10.80 3.94 13.52
C ILE A 109 10.05 4.41 14.77
N ALA A 110 10.30 5.65 15.23
CA ALA A 110 9.58 6.21 16.37
C ALA A 110 8.06 6.30 16.11
N ARG A 111 7.66 6.70 14.89
CA ARG A 111 6.25 6.71 14.47
C ARG A 111 5.66 5.31 14.49
N TYR A 112 6.34 4.33 13.90
CA TYR A 112 5.92 2.94 13.86
C TYR A 112 5.67 2.32 15.24
N ARG A 113 6.50 2.68 16.24
CA ARG A 113 6.29 2.29 17.64
C ARG A 113 5.07 2.96 18.28
N SER A 114 4.70 4.15 17.81
CA SER A 114 3.61 4.96 18.37
C SER A 114 2.23 4.62 17.81
N SER A 115 2.16 3.92 16.68
CA SER A 115 0.90 3.45 16.11
C SER A 115 0.17 2.54 17.11
N PHE A 116 -1.16 2.56 17.16
CA PHE A 116 -1.92 1.68 18.04
C PHE A 116 -1.79 0.21 17.60
N LEU A 117 -1.84 -0.03 16.29
CA LEU A 117 -1.83 -1.36 15.69
C LEU A 117 -1.33 -1.29 14.25
N TRP A 118 -0.74 -2.37 13.78
CA TRP A 118 -0.45 -2.58 12.37
C TRP A 118 -1.45 -3.54 11.76
N ILE A 119 -1.97 -3.20 10.58
CA ILE A 119 -2.85 -4.04 9.77
C ILE A 119 -2.07 -4.48 8.54
N ILE A 120 -1.87 -5.80 8.39
CA ILE A 120 -1.12 -6.39 7.29
C ILE A 120 -2.08 -7.19 6.42
N ALA A 121 -2.24 -6.79 5.16
CA ALA A 121 -3.16 -7.42 4.23
C ALA A 121 -2.44 -8.06 3.04
N VAL A 122 -2.66 -9.34 2.80
CA VAL A 122 -2.18 -10.04 1.61
C VAL A 122 -3.29 -10.06 0.57
N PHE A 123 -2.96 -9.63 -0.64
CA PHE A 123 -3.86 -9.61 -1.78
C PHE A 123 -3.40 -10.55 -2.87
N ASP A 124 -4.29 -11.44 -3.29
CA ASP A 124 -4.19 -12.15 -4.56
C ASP A 124 -4.88 -11.31 -5.63
N GLN A 125 -4.08 -10.53 -6.36
CA GLN A 125 -4.55 -9.49 -7.27
C GLN A 125 -5.49 -8.49 -6.56
N ALA A 126 -6.79 -8.56 -6.83
CA ALA A 126 -7.82 -7.70 -6.23
C ALA A 126 -8.54 -8.37 -5.05
N GLN A 127 -8.25 -9.63 -4.74
CA GLN A 127 -8.93 -10.35 -3.67
C GLN A 127 -8.09 -10.34 -2.38
N PRO A 128 -8.65 -9.95 -1.23
CA PRO A 128 -7.97 -10.14 0.06
C PRO A 128 -7.86 -11.65 0.36
N GLU A 129 -6.64 -12.15 0.44
CA GLU A 129 -6.33 -13.54 0.79
C GLU A 129 -6.34 -13.73 2.31
N ALA A 130 -5.71 -12.81 3.03
CA ALA A 130 -5.67 -12.81 4.48
C ALA A 130 -5.31 -11.43 5.03
N VAL A 131 -5.83 -11.10 6.21
CA VAL A 131 -5.48 -9.88 6.94
C VAL A 131 -5.11 -10.24 8.37
N TRP A 132 -4.03 -9.65 8.87
CA TRP A 132 -3.57 -9.79 10.25
C TRP A 132 -3.51 -8.44 10.94
N GLU A 133 -3.77 -8.45 12.24
CA GLU A 133 -3.34 -7.39 13.13
C GLU A 133 -2.10 -7.80 13.93
N ILE A 134 -1.25 -6.83 14.24
CA ILE A 134 -0.11 -7.02 15.13
C ILE A 134 0.19 -5.75 15.91
N SER A 135 0.48 -5.89 17.21
CA SER A 135 0.94 -4.77 18.05
C SER A 135 2.37 -4.37 17.66
N PRO A 136 2.71 -3.06 17.63
CA PRO A 136 4.08 -2.62 17.42
C PRO A 136 5.08 -3.21 18.43
N ALA A 137 4.64 -3.54 19.65
CA ALA A 137 5.49 -4.15 20.66
C ALA A 137 6.07 -5.51 20.20
N LEU A 138 5.31 -6.27 19.40
CA LEU A 138 5.76 -7.55 18.84
C LEU A 138 6.70 -7.34 17.64
N LEU A 139 6.69 -6.16 17.02
CA LEU A 139 7.59 -5.78 15.93
C LEU A 139 8.92 -5.20 16.44
N GLU A 140 9.08 -5.00 17.74
CA GLU A 140 10.26 -4.38 18.36
C GLU A 140 11.60 -5.03 17.98
N PRO A 141 11.72 -6.36 17.79
CA PRO A 141 12.97 -6.95 17.32
C PRO A 141 13.47 -6.34 16.00
N TYR A 142 12.56 -6.01 15.08
CA TYR A 142 12.91 -5.35 13.82
C TYR A 142 13.22 -3.87 14.02
N PHE A 143 12.43 -3.17 14.82
CA PHE A 143 12.64 -1.74 15.10
C PHE A 143 13.99 -1.48 15.78
N SER A 144 14.32 -2.28 16.79
CA SER A 144 15.60 -2.23 17.49
C SER A 144 16.78 -2.55 16.56
N GLU A 145 16.66 -3.57 15.71
CA GLU A 145 17.71 -3.91 14.74
C GLU A 145 17.97 -2.76 13.75
N TRP A 146 16.91 -2.14 13.22
CA TRP A 146 17.01 -1.04 12.28
C TRP A 146 17.56 0.23 12.93
N GLU A 147 17.11 0.52 14.14
CA GLU A 147 17.60 1.64 14.94
C GLU A 147 19.10 1.50 15.24
N LEU A 148 19.55 0.30 15.61
CA LEU A 148 20.97 0.03 15.84
C LEU A 148 21.79 0.31 14.58
N LYS A 149 21.37 -0.22 13.43
CA LYS A 149 22.03 -0.01 12.13
C LYS A 149 22.09 1.47 11.72
N LEU A 150 21.09 2.27 12.08
CA LEU A 150 21.08 3.72 11.82
C LEU A 150 21.97 4.52 12.77
N ARG A 151 22.23 3.98 13.98
CA ARG A 151 23.07 4.62 15.00
C ARG A 151 24.54 4.22 14.90
N GLU A 152 24.89 3.21 14.09
CA GLU A 152 26.27 2.84 13.81
C GLU A 152 27.06 4.04 13.28
N GLN A 153 28.26 4.26 13.83
CA GLN A 153 29.13 5.38 13.46
C GLN A 153 30.39 4.91 12.73
N ASP A 154 30.87 5.73 11.79
CA ASP A 154 32.18 5.57 11.16
C ASP A 154 33.32 5.91 12.14
N ALA A 155 34.57 5.69 11.72
CA ALA A 155 35.75 6.01 12.53
C ALA A 155 35.85 7.50 12.92
N GLY A 156 35.07 8.39 12.27
CA GLY A 156 35.00 9.82 12.55
C GLY A 156 33.77 10.24 13.37
N GLY A 157 33.00 9.29 13.91
CA GLY A 157 31.83 9.57 14.76
C GLY A 157 30.57 10.02 14.02
N ARG A 158 30.53 9.89 12.68
CA ARG A 158 29.32 10.20 11.88
C ARG A 158 28.50 8.94 11.67
N PRO A 159 27.16 9.03 11.59
CA PRO A 159 26.34 7.90 11.20
C PRO A 159 26.83 7.29 9.89
N VAL A 160 27.02 5.96 9.86
CA VAL A 160 27.42 5.22 8.65
C VAL A 160 26.33 5.30 7.59
N ARG A 161 25.07 5.40 8.03
CA ARG A 161 23.88 5.54 7.19
C ARG A 161 22.97 6.60 7.79
N ASP A 162 22.39 7.42 6.91
CA ASP A 162 21.33 8.38 7.26
C ASP A 162 19.93 7.74 7.17
N HIS A 163 19.77 6.69 6.35
CA HIS A 163 18.56 5.89 6.23
C HIS A 163 18.83 4.42 5.86
N LEU A 164 17.83 3.54 6.07
CA LEU A 164 17.80 2.19 5.52
C LEU A 164 16.87 2.14 4.32
N ASN A 165 17.29 1.44 3.25
CA ASN A 165 16.46 1.27 2.06
C ASN A 165 15.46 0.12 2.26
N ASN A 166 14.19 0.47 2.51
CA ASN A 166 13.05 -0.44 2.52
C ASN A 166 13.28 -1.76 3.25
N PRO A 167 13.69 -1.73 4.54
CA PRO A 167 13.86 -2.94 5.31
C PRO A 167 12.55 -3.72 5.38
N LYS A 168 12.66 -5.05 5.37
CA LYS A 168 11.49 -5.94 5.21
C LYS A 168 11.21 -6.70 6.49
N ILE A 169 9.93 -6.97 6.72
CA ILE A 169 9.48 -7.94 7.73
C ILE A 169 8.91 -9.16 6.99
N PRO A 170 9.43 -10.37 7.20
CA PRO A 170 8.86 -11.59 6.60
C PRO A 170 7.40 -11.77 7.03
N LEU A 171 6.50 -12.11 6.10
CA LEU A 171 5.10 -12.37 6.44
C LEU A 171 4.95 -13.53 7.42
N LYS A 172 5.86 -14.51 7.38
CA LYS A 172 5.88 -15.64 8.33
C LYS A 172 5.91 -15.15 9.78
N PHE A 173 6.68 -14.10 10.08
CA PHE A 173 6.73 -13.52 11.42
C PHE A 173 5.37 -12.95 11.85
N ILE A 174 4.69 -12.25 10.94
CA ILE A 174 3.34 -11.72 11.19
C ILE A 174 2.34 -12.85 11.43
N ALA A 175 2.41 -13.91 10.63
CA ALA A 175 1.52 -15.05 10.79
C ALA A 175 1.76 -15.82 12.11
N GLU A 176 2.99 -15.80 12.62
CA GLU A 176 3.36 -16.46 13.87
C GLU A 176 3.03 -15.64 15.12
N HIS A 177 3.13 -14.30 15.04
CA HIS A 177 2.99 -13.43 16.21
C HIS A 177 1.75 -12.52 16.19
N GLY A 178 1.14 -12.32 15.02
CA GLY A 178 -0.08 -11.53 14.86
C GLY A 178 -1.35 -12.37 14.95
N THR A 179 -2.49 -11.69 14.96
CA THR A 179 -3.81 -12.31 14.96
C THR A 179 -4.42 -12.18 13.57
N ARG A 180 -4.81 -13.30 12.95
CA ARG A 180 -5.51 -13.26 11.66
C ARG A 180 -6.95 -12.82 11.89
N VAL A 181 -7.37 -11.76 11.21
CA VAL A 181 -8.72 -11.16 11.31
C VAL A 181 -9.55 -11.35 10.04
N TRP A 182 -8.92 -11.79 8.95
CA TRP A 182 -9.60 -12.18 7.71
C TRP A 182 -8.90 -13.39 7.05
N PRO A 183 -9.65 -14.35 6.48
CA PRO A 183 -11.11 -14.47 6.54
C PRO A 183 -11.59 -14.66 7.99
N PRO A 184 -12.86 -14.31 8.30
CA PRO A 184 -13.43 -14.67 9.58
C PRO A 184 -13.30 -16.19 9.75
N GLU A 185 -13.09 -16.64 10.99
CA GLU A 185 -13.20 -18.07 11.28
C GLU A 185 -14.57 -18.54 10.80
N GLU A 186 -14.62 -19.69 10.12
CA GLU A 186 -15.89 -20.31 9.81
C GLU A 186 -16.55 -20.58 11.17
N ALA A 187 -17.73 -19.98 11.38
CA ALA A 187 -18.55 -20.33 12.53
C ALA A 187 -18.99 -21.78 12.32
N ASP A 188 -18.40 -22.70 13.08
CA ASP A 188 -18.87 -24.08 13.20
C ASP A 188 -20.36 -24.13 13.63
#